data_AF-A0A8X6V7J6-F1
#
_entry.id   AF-A0A8X6V7J6-F1
#
_cell.length_a   1.000
_cell.length_b   1.000
_cell.length_c   1.000
_cell.angle_alpha   90.00
_cell.angle_beta   90.00
_cell.angle_gamma   90.00
#
_symmetry.space_group_name_H-M   'P 1'
#
loop_
_entity.id
_entity.type
_entity.pdbx_description
1 polymer ?
#
loop_
_entity_poly.entity_id
_entity_poly.type
_entity_poly.pdbx_seq_one_letter_code
_entity_poly.pdbx_strand_id
1 'polypeptide(L)'
;MSTRHHIDDFMRGRIIGNIEEGRKIIDVAREFDIAHSVVSRLGKSFKTTGMYSRRQGGGRVRNTTAAEDRYIVLSAKRNRCTTTQQVANQFLAASGKQISRKTVARRLRGG
;
A
#
# COMPACT_ATOMS: atom_id res chain seq x y z
N MET A 1 -14.36 -17.77 -14.77
CA MET A 1 -13.41 -16.64 -14.73
C MET A 1 -14.18 -15.37 -14.39
N SER A 2 -13.93 -14.73 -13.25
CA SER A 2 -14.63 -13.48 -12.89
C SER A 2 -13.94 -12.29 -13.56
N THR A 3 -14.63 -11.66 -14.51
CA THR A 3 -14.23 -10.36 -15.05
C THR A 3 -14.36 -9.30 -13.97
N ARG A 4 -13.24 -8.64 -13.62
CA ARG A 4 -13.28 -7.45 -12.76
C ARG A 4 -13.70 -6.27 -13.62
N HIS A 5 -14.98 -5.91 -13.60
CA HIS A 5 -15.45 -4.68 -14.23
C HIS A 5 -14.90 -3.47 -13.46
N HIS A 6 -14.06 -2.69 -14.14
CA HIS A 6 -13.46 -1.48 -13.60
C HIS A 6 -14.39 -0.29 -13.84
N ILE A 7 -14.83 0.36 -12.75
CA ILE A 7 -15.57 1.62 -12.82
C ILE A 7 -14.55 2.75 -12.87
N ASP A 8 -14.59 3.51 -13.96
CA ASP A 8 -13.75 4.69 -14.19
C ASP A 8 -14.07 5.83 -13.21
N ASP A 9 -13.09 6.71 -12.99
CA ASP A 9 -13.19 7.81 -12.03
C ASP A 9 -14.30 8.82 -12.37
N PHE A 10 -14.61 9.00 -13.66
CA PHE A 10 -15.75 9.81 -14.10
C PHE A 10 -17.09 9.25 -13.61
N MET A 11 -17.32 7.94 -13.77
CA MET A 11 -18.54 7.29 -13.28
C MET A 11 -18.62 7.34 -11.74
N ARG A 12 -17.48 7.18 -11.04
CA ARG A 12 -17.44 7.31 -9.58
C ARG A 12 -17.84 8.70 -9.12
N GLY A 13 -17.36 9.75 -9.79
CA GLY A 13 -17.74 11.13 -9.52
C GLY A 13 -19.24 11.36 -9.68
N ARG A 14 -19.83 10.86 -10.77
CA ARG A 14 -21.28 10.99 -11.02
C ARG A 14 -22.13 10.24 -9.99
N ILE A 15 -21.73 9.04 -9.59
CA ILE A 15 -22.38 8.26 -8.53
C ILE A 15 -22.33 9.01 -7.19
N ILE A 16 -21.17 9.58 -6.85
CA ILE A 16 -21.00 10.34 -5.61
C ILE A 16 -21.84 11.62 -5.62
N GLY A 17 -21.89 12.37 -6.73
CA GLY A 17 -22.76 13.56 -6.84
C GLY A 17 -24.23 13.24 -6.56
N ASN A 18 -24.75 12.14 -7.11
CA ASN A 18 -26.12 11.70 -6.82
C ASN A 18 -26.34 11.32 -5.35
N ILE A 19 -25.31 10.77 -4.68
CA ILE A 19 -25.36 10.46 -3.25
C ILE A 19 -25.34 11.74 -2.41
N GLU A 20 -24.57 12.76 -2.81
CA GLU A 20 -24.52 14.07 -2.14
C GLU A 20 -25.82 14.85 -2.30
N GLU A 21 -26.51 14.72 -3.44
CA GLU A 21 -27.88 15.23 -3.67
C GLU A 21 -28.94 14.55 -2.78
N GLY A 22 -28.56 13.55 -1.97
CA GLY A 22 -29.46 12.86 -1.05
C GLY A 22 -30.30 11.76 -1.69
N ARG A 23 -29.99 11.34 -2.93
CA ARG A 23 -30.68 10.22 -3.57
C ARG A 23 -30.39 8.91 -2.85
N LYS A 24 -31.35 7.98 -2.89
CA LYS A 24 -31.18 6.67 -2.28
C LYS A 24 -30.18 5.84 -3.08
N ILE A 25 -29.30 5.13 -2.37
CA ILE A 25 -28.27 4.25 -2.96
C ILE A 25 -28.87 3.22 -3.94
N ILE A 26 -30.08 2.71 -3.65
CA ILE A 26 -30.77 1.74 -4.50
C ILE A 26 -31.21 2.33 -5.84
N ASP A 27 -31.62 3.60 -5.86
CA ASP A 27 -32.07 4.27 -7.07
C ASP A 27 -30.86 4.58 -7.95
N VAL A 28 -29.76 5.04 -7.34
CA VAL A 28 -28.47 5.26 -8.02
C VAL A 28 -27.92 3.95 -8.59
N ALA A 29 -27.97 2.85 -7.83
CA ALA A 29 -27.54 1.55 -8.32
C ALA A 29 -28.32 1.05 -9.54
N ARG A 30 -29.65 1.29 -9.56
CA ARG A 30 -30.51 0.95 -10.70
C ARG A 30 -30.25 1.84 -11.92
N GLU A 31 -30.07 3.15 -11.72
CA GLU A 31 -29.79 4.11 -12.79
C GLU A 31 -28.49 3.81 -13.53
N PHE A 32 -27.44 3.41 -12.80
CA PHE A 32 -26.13 3.12 -13.37
C PHE A 32 -25.89 1.63 -13.69
N ASP A 33 -26.88 0.76 -13.50
CA ASP A 33 -26.74 -0.71 -13.64
C ASP A 33 -25.52 -1.28 -12.89
N ILE A 34 -25.30 -0.80 -11.67
CA ILE A 34 -24.17 -1.20 -10.82
C ILE A 34 -24.71 -1.87 -9.56
N ALA A 35 -24.04 -2.93 -9.13
CA ALA A 35 -24.39 -3.61 -7.90
C ALA A 35 -24.45 -2.63 -6.71
N HIS A 36 -25.54 -2.68 -5.94
CA HIS A 36 -25.76 -1.85 -4.75
C HIS A 36 -24.55 -1.84 -3.78
N SER A 37 -23.87 -2.98 -3.63
CA SER A 37 -22.67 -3.10 -2.78
C SER A 37 -21.52 -2.19 -3.21
N VAL A 38 -21.39 -1.91 -4.51
CA VAL A 38 -20.34 -1.03 -5.05
C VAL A 38 -20.68 0.43 -4.78
N VAL A 39 -21.91 0.86 -5.05
CA VAL A 39 -22.41 2.21 -4.74
C VAL A 39 -22.31 2.50 -3.24
N SER A 40 -22.72 1.54 -2.40
CA SER A 40 -22.61 1.65 -0.93
C SER A 40 -21.15 1.80 -0.46
N ARG A 41 -20.22 1.04 -1.04
CA ARG A 41 -18.78 1.17 -0.73
C ARG A 41 -18.20 2.50 -1.20
N LEU A 42 -18.60 2.99 -2.38
CA LEU A 42 -18.18 4.30 -2.89
C LEU A 42 -18.63 5.42 -1.96
N GLY A 43 -19.91 5.44 -1.58
CA GLY A 43 -20.43 6.45 -0.64
C GLY A 43 -19.73 6.41 0.72
N LYS A 44 -19.47 5.21 1.27
CA LYS A 44 -18.70 5.07 2.52
C LYS A 44 -17.26 5.57 2.38
N SER A 45 -16.56 5.16 1.32
CA SER A 45 -15.18 5.59 1.05
C SER A 45 -15.08 7.10 0.89
N PHE A 46 -16.03 7.71 0.17
CA PHE A 46 -16.09 9.14 -0.01
C PHE A 46 -16.32 9.87 1.30
N LYS A 47 -17.25 9.43 2.15
CA LYS A 47 -17.43 10.00 3.50
C LYS A 47 -16.17 9.91 4.37
N THR A 48 -15.39 8.83 4.22
CA THR A 48 -14.14 8.66 5.00
C THR A 48 -12.97 9.48 4.46
N THR A 49 -12.85 9.63 3.13
CA THR A 49 -11.63 10.16 2.50
C THR A 49 -11.82 11.49 1.76
N GLY A 50 -13.05 11.87 1.43
CA GLY A 50 -13.38 13.01 0.58
C GLY A 50 -12.99 12.85 -0.89
N MET A 51 -12.49 11.68 -1.29
CA MET A 51 -11.99 11.43 -2.65
C MET A 51 -12.88 10.44 -3.38
N TYR A 52 -13.21 10.75 -4.65
CA TYR A 52 -13.93 9.82 -5.53
C TYR A 52 -12.98 8.86 -6.28
N SER A 53 -11.73 9.29 -6.47
CA SER A 53 -10.71 8.51 -7.16
C SER A 53 -10.16 7.39 -6.27
N ARG A 54 -9.63 6.36 -6.92
CA ARG A 54 -8.98 5.27 -6.19
C ARG A 54 -7.70 5.78 -5.53
N ARG A 55 -7.60 5.65 -4.20
CA ARG A 55 -6.35 5.91 -3.47
C ARG A 55 -5.24 4.99 -3.99
N GLN A 56 -4.13 5.58 -4.40
CA GLN A 56 -2.91 4.82 -4.69
C GLN A 56 -2.43 4.15 -3.41
N GLY A 57 -2.27 2.82 -3.46
CA GLY A 57 -1.78 2.07 -2.32
C GLY A 57 -0.33 2.42 -2.04
N GLY A 58 -0.06 3.11 -0.93
CA GLY A 58 1.29 3.20 -0.39
C GLY A 58 1.59 1.86 0.27
N GLY A 59 2.38 1.00 -0.38
CA GLY A 59 2.71 -0.33 0.13
C GLY A 59 3.29 -0.30 1.55
N ARG A 60 3.58 -1.49 2.10
CA ARG A 60 4.08 -1.60 3.49
C ARG A 60 5.32 -0.72 3.69
N VAL A 61 5.25 0.18 4.68
CA VAL A 61 6.36 1.07 5.07
C VAL A 61 7.62 0.25 5.38
N ARG A 62 8.77 0.70 4.87
CA ARG A 62 10.05 0.01 5.07
C ARG A 62 10.52 0.20 6.50
N ASN A 63 10.96 -0.89 7.13
CA ASN A 63 11.56 -0.82 8.47
C ASN A 63 12.99 -0.29 8.49
N THR A 64 13.64 -0.07 7.34
CA THR A 64 14.98 0.55 7.33
C THR A 64 15.05 1.65 6.30
N THR A 65 15.84 2.67 6.61
CA THR A 65 16.07 3.86 5.78
C THR A 65 17.08 3.57 4.66
N ALA A 66 17.19 4.47 3.68
CA ALA A 66 18.17 4.33 2.60
C ALA A 66 19.62 4.39 3.11
N ALA A 67 19.89 5.14 4.19
CA ALA A 67 21.21 5.20 4.80
C ALA A 67 21.57 3.87 5.49
N GLU A 68 20.62 3.30 6.24
CA GLU A 68 20.74 1.99 6.88
C GLU A 68 20.96 0.86 5.85
N ASP A 69 20.25 0.92 4.72
CA ASP A 69 20.44 -0.05 3.64
C ASP A 69 21.86 -0.01 3.07
N ARG A 70 22.39 1.20 2.85
CA ARG A 70 23.79 1.37 2.39
C ARG A 70 24.77 0.82 3.41
N TYR A 71 24.55 1.06 4.71
CA TYR A 71 25.38 0.48 5.77
C TYR A 71 25.37 -1.06 5.71
N ILE A 72 24.19 -1.68 5.59
CA ILE A 72 24.06 -3.15 5.48
C ILE A 72 24.86 -3.69 4.29
N VAL A 73 24.72 -3.06 3.12
CA VAL A 73 25.41 -3.47 1.89
C VAL A 73 26.92 -3.29 2.01
N LEU A 74 27.39 -2.17 2.56
CA LEU A 74 28.82 -1.89 2.73
C LEU A 74 29.47 -2.84 3.76
N SER A 75 28.79 -3.12 4.88
CA SER A 75 29.28 -4.05 5.90
C SER A 75 29.44 -5.46 5.35
N ALA A 76 28.48 -5.92 4.53
CA ALA A 76 28.57 -7.21 3.85
C ALA A 76 29.65 -7.24 2.74
N LYS A 77 29.83 -6.13 2.00
CA LYS A 77 30.88 -6.02 0.97
C LYS A 77 32.30 -6.02 1.56
N ARG A 78 32.49 -5.36 2.71
CA ARG A 78 33.77 -5.35 3.45
C ARG A 78 34.12 -6.73 3.98
N ASN A 79 33.14 -7.45 4.52
CA ASN A 79 33.33 -8.77 5.11
C ASN A 79 32.48 -9.82 4.37
N ARG A 80 32.95 -10.25 3.19
CA ARG A 80 32.17 -11.09 2.24
C ARG A 80 31.68 -12.42 2.81
N CYS A 81 32.34 -12.95 3.84
CA CYS A 81 31.97 -14.20 4.49
C CYS A 81 31.00 -14.02 5.68
N THR A 82 30.56 -12.80 5.98
CA THR A 82 29.62 -12.55 7.09
C THR A 82 28.23 -13.08 6.77
N THR A 83 27.65 -13.78 7.74
CA THR A 83 26.29 -14.26 7.64
C THR A 83 25.31 -13.10 7.80
N THR A 84 24.13 -13.23 7.18
CA THR A 84 23.02 -12.28 7.34
C THR A 84 22.57 -12.09 8.80
N GLN A 85 22.80 -13.07 9.68
CA GLN A 85 22.54 -12.92 11.12
C GLN A 85 23.61 -12.07 11.81
N GLN A 86 24.89 -12.27 11.48
CA GLN A 86 25.98 -11.42 12.00
C GLN A 86 25.80 -9.97 11.56
N VAL A 87 25.41 -9.72 10.30
CA VAL A 87 25.10 -8.38 9.82
C VAL A 87 23.90 -7.76 10.55
N ALA A 88 22.87 -8.55 10.88
CA ALA A 88 21.75 -8.07 11.69
C ALA A 88 22.18 -7.69 13.12
N ASN A 89 23.08 -8.46 13.74
CA ASN A 89 23.61 -8.17 15.07
C ASN A 89 24.51 -6.91 15.05
N GLN A 90 25.36 -6.75 14.04
CA GLN A 90 26.16 -5.54 13.84
C GLN A 90 25.27 -4.31 13.63
N PHE A 91 24.20 -4.46 12.83
CA PHE A 91 23.22 -3.40 12.62
C PHE A 91 22.51 -3.01 13.92
N LEU A 92 22.12 -3.98 14.75
CA LEU A 92 21.53 -3.72 16.06
C LEU A 92 22.50 -2.95 16.97
N ALA A 93 23.77 -3.33 17.00
CA ALA A 93 24.79 -2.64 17.79
C ALA A 93 25.04 -1.20 17.31
N ALA A 94 24.99 -0.96 16.00
CA ALA A 94 25.25 0.36 15.42
C ALA A 94 24.03 1.32 15.45
N SER A 95 22.82 0.78 15.23
CA SER A 95 21.59 1.58 15.04
C SER A 95 20.60 1.46 16.20
N GLY A 96 20.82 0.55 17.16
CA GLY A 96 19.87 0.25 18.23
C GLY A 96 18.57 -0.43 17.76
N LYS A 97 18.47 -0.77 16.47
CA LYS A 97 17.25 -1.25 15.84
C LYS A 97 17.36 -2.73 15.46
N GLN A 98 16.41 -3.52 15.93
CA GLN A 98 16.36 -4.93 15.59
C GLN A 98 15.76 -5.15 14.20
N ILE A 99 16.50 -5.84 13.33
CA ILE A 99 16.04 -6.25 12.01
C ILE A 99 16.17 -7.76 11.83
N SER A 100 15.23 -8.35 11.12
CA SER A 100 15.27 -9.79 10.84
C SER A 100 16.37 -10.14 9.83
N ARG A 101 16.90 -11.37 9.91
CA ARG A 101 17.78 -11.96 8.89
C ARG A 101 17.20 -11.83 7.47
N LYS A 102 15.86 -11.99 7.34
CA LYS A 102 15.15 -11.85 6.06
C LYS A 102 15.18 -10.40 5.53
N THR A 103 15.13 -9.41 6.42
CA THR A 103 15.25 -7.98 6.06
C THR A 103 16.62 -7.72 5.47
N VAL A 104 17.69 -8.16 6.14
CA VAL A 104 19.08 -8.05 5.65
C VAL A 104 19.22 -8.71 4.29
N ALA A 105 18.78 -9.96 4.13
CA ALA A 105 18.85 -10.67 2.86
C ALA A 105 18.10 -9.95 1.73
N ARG A 106 16.97 -9.28 2.02
CA ARG A 106 16.24 -8.48 1.02
C ARG A 106 17.03 -7.23 0.61
N ARG A 107 17.78 -6.60 1.51
CA ARG A 107 18.62 -5.44 1.17
C ARG A 107 19.87 -5.85 0.38
N LEU A 108 20.47 -7.01 0.70
CA LEU A 108 21.62 -7.52 -0.05
C LEU A 108 21.26 -8.00 -1.47
N ARG A 109 20.03 -8.48 -1.71
CA ARG A 109 19.58 -8.87 -3.06
C ARG A 109 19.13 -7.71 -3.93
N GLY A 110 18.82 -6.57 -3.33
CA GLY A 110 18.28 -5.40 -4.03
C GLY A 110 19.22 -4.20 -4.11
N GLY A 111 20.49 -4.36 -3.70
CA GLY A 111 21.51 -3.31 -3.71
C GLY A 111 22.83 -3.81 -4.27
#